data_AF-A0A7S1RPA3-F1
#
_entry.id   AF-A0A7S1RPA3-F1
#
_cell.length_a   1.000
_cell.length_b   1.000
_cell.length_c   1.000
_cell.angle_alpha   90.00
_cell.angle_beta   90.00
_cell.angle_gamma   90.00
#
_symmetry.space_group_name_H-M   'P 1'
#
loop_
_entity.id
_entity.type
_entity.pdbx_description
1 polymer ?
#
loop_
_entity_poly.entity_id
_entity_poly.type
_entity_poly.pdbx_seq_one_letter_code
_entity_poly.pdbx_strand_id
1 'polypeptide(L)'
;MVPLALLEEQLLGYVAVATCAALSFGFLLFSRGRAWMVLAGMCLALTALGAVLGHYDHNKYLAELSIYERSPSFHDVLPGIDPGAVKDAAFLEFSKSTYVDTSRGLGYQDGNRWCVAPIVDGPQDVVGFWAVGTDCCRSRGFFACGDVHNTSLHSGIVVLDTQQRTSPDIPFYEAAVKMAAETYDLGLPAEPIFVIWGTTSKEALQNELGSAMIFVVFALFVALLAVPTFVVVLSLGNLWLTKSEPDTAKQMIFGFELTPQNYSQQLQRDLLNHRSYWSGEVIHDYAFHMANKHLFLGPLLCHPAHPFSKWERTVVLAIICPLVIFPVAAFSVQFGETGTLRTILVAVFATMPRNLLKLYLIDVSQEDAELELEGPTDAGAKLKIRQAQTYEFVFLTVATVLTIGICIGCTAFIRGHTSEPLSSVLGRNCDGLGFAFVLEMTFDMLFPYFGEAEYAHQATLGFFGRWCWERDDYRAGKASAQARSARPKPEAVAMGRLPLSRG
;
A
#
# COMPACT_ATOMS: atom_id res chain seq x y z
N MET A 1 -7.41 1.76 -4.78
CA MET A 1 -8.47 1.31 -3.86
C MET A 1 -7.92 1.04 -2.46
N VAL A 2 -7.16 -0.03 -2.23
CA VAL A 2 -6.54 -0.36 -0.92
C VAL A 2 -5.87 0.85 -0.25
N PRO A 3 -5.06 1.67 -0.96
CA PRO A 3 -4.40 2.82 -0.32
C PRO A 3 -5.37 3.95 0.07
N LEU A 4 -6.51 4.09 -0.60
CA LEU A 4 -7.44 5.19 -0.33
C LEU A 4 -8.57 4.79 0.63
N ALA A 5 -8.84 3.49 0.72
CA ALA A 5 -9.72 2.90 1.70
C ALA A 5 -8.99 2.75 3.05
N LEU A 6 -7.91 1.95 3.09
CA LEU A 6 -7.36 1.41 4.34
C LEU A 6 -6.23 2.24 4.96
N LEU A 7 -5.66 3.22 4.26
CA LEU A 7 -4.66 4.08 4.87
C LEU A 7 -5.36 5.16 5.67
N GLU A 8 -5.12 5.13 6.98
CA GLU A 8 -5.52 6.18 7.92
C GLU A 8 -5.07 7.58 7.44
N GLU A 9 -3.93 7.63 6.74
CA GLU A 9 -3.37 8.82 6.10
C GLU A 9 -3.82 8.97 4.64
N GLN A 10 -4.83 9.81 4.41
CA GLN A 10 -5.36 10.13 3.07
C GLN A 10 -4.26 10.60 2.10
N LEU A 11 -3.24 11.31 2.58
CA LEU A 11 -2.14 11.82 1.77
C LEU A 11 -1.40 10.71 1.02
N LEU A 12 -1.11 9.58 1.67
CA LEU A 12 -0.43 8.49 0.98
C LEU A 12 -1.33 7.82 -0.04
N GLY A 13 -2.61 7.64 0.29
CA GLY A 13 -3.59 7.16 -0.66
C GLY A 13 -3.54 7.98 -1.96
N TYR A 14 -3.45 9.30 -1.86
CA TYR A 14 -3.31 10.18 -3.02
C TYR A 14 -1.95 10.05 -3.72
N VAL A 15 -0.84 9.93 -2.99
CA VAL A 15 0.49 9.71 -3.61
C VAL A 15 0.50 8.39 -4.41
N ALA A 16 -0.03 7.31 -3.84
CA ALA A 16 -0.13 6.02 -4.52
C ALA A 16 -0.96 6.11 -5.80
N VAL A 17 -2.13 6.76 -5.72
CA VAL A 17 -3.01 6.98 -6.89
C VAL A 17 -2.32 7.84 -7.94
N ALA A 18 -1.64 8.92 -7.53
CA ALA A 18 -0.90 9.79 -8.44
C ALA A 18 0.24 9.04 -9.15
N THR A 19 0.99 8.21 -8.43
CA THR A 19 2.05 7.37 -9.01
C THR A 19 1.50 6.35 -10.00
N CYS A 20 0.42 5.64 -9.65
CA CYS A 20 -0.26 4.71 -10.57
C CYS A 20 -0.78 5.41 -11.83
N ALA A 21 -1.38 6.60 -11.68
CA ALA A 21 -1.90 7.38 -12.78
C ALA A 21 -0.77 7.88 -13.70
N ALA A 22 0.31 8.39 -13.12
CA ALA A 22 1.45 8.88 -13.87
C ALA A 22 2.20 7.76 -14.59
N LEU A 23 2.33 6.57 -13.98
CA LEU A 23 2.86 5.36 -14.64
C LEU A 23 1.97 4.95 -15.82
N SER A 24 0.67 4.83 -15.59
CA SER A 24 -0.29 4.44 -16.64
C SER A 24 -0.30 5.44 -17.80
N PHE A 25 -0.21 6.74 -17.49
CA PHE A 25 -0.12 7.79 -18.49
C PHE A 25 1.20 7.75 -19.26
N GLY A 26 2.34 7.55 -18.58
CA GLY A 26 3.63 7.38 -19.24
C GLY A 26 3.64 6.16 -20.16
N PHE A 27 3.08 5.03 -19.73
CA PHE A 27 2.92 3.85 -20.58
C PHE A 27 2.06 4.15 -21.82
N LEU A 28 0.95 4.88 -21.65
CA LEU A 28 0.10 5.27 -22.77
C LEU A 28 0.85 6.14 -23.80
N LEU A 29 1.71 7.05 -23.35
CA LEU A 29 2.50 7.93 -24.21
C LEU A 29 3.65 7.21 -24.93
N PHE A 30 4.30 6.24 -24.27
CA PHE A 30 5.54 5.64 -24.77
C PHE A 30 5.36 4.24 -25.38
N SER A 31 4.22 3.57 -25.15
CA SER A 31 3.88 2.31 -25.82
C SER A 31 3.69 2.51 -27.31
N ARG A 32 4.14 1.54 -28.11
CA ARG A 32 4.06 1.60 -29.59
C ARG A 32 2.95 0.69 -30.12
N GLY A 33 2.79 -0.48 -29.51
CA GLY A 33 1.78 -1.45 -29.88
C GLY A 33 0.38 -1.02 -29.44
N ARG A 34 -0.60 -1.22 -30.32
CA ARG A 34 -2.01 -0.93 -30.01
C ARG A 34 -2.51 -1.70 -28.78
N ALA A 35 -2.13 -2.98 -28.65
CA ALA A 35 -2.50 -3.80 -27.49
C ALA A 35 -1.97 -3.20 -26.18
N TRP A 36 -0.72 -2.73 -26.18
CA TRP A 36 -0.07 -2.11 -25.03
C TRP A 36 -0.66 -0.75 -24.67
N MET A 37 -1.04 0.07 -25.66
CA MET A 37 -1.76 1.33 -25.42
C MET A 37 -3.14 1.09 -24.80
N VAL A 38 -3.89 0.08 -25.28
CA VAL A 38 -5.20 -0.27 -24.69
C VAL A 38 -5.01 -0.77 -23.26
N LEU A 39 -3.99 -1.58 -22.99
CA LEU A 39 -3.65 -2.02 -21.63
C LEU A 39 -3.33 -0.82 -20.71
N ALA A 40 -2.48 0.11 -21.16
CA ALA A 40 -2.15 1.32 -20.40
C ALA A 40 -3.39 2.19 -20.09
N GLY A 41 -4.26 2.38 -21.09
CA GLY A 41 -5.51 3.12 -20.93
C GLY A 41 -6.47 2.44 -19.94
N MET A 42 -6.55 1.11 -19.95
CA MET A 42 -7.33 0.36 -18.97
C MET A 42 -6.75 0.45 -17.56
N CYS A 43 -5.42 0.36 -17.40
CA CYS A 43 -4.77 0.59 -16.11
C CYS A 43 -5.08 1.99 -15.55
N LEU A 44 -5.11 3.01 -16.42
CA LEU A 44 -5.50 4.37 -16.03
C LEU A 44 -6.96 4.44 -15.59
N ALA A 45 -7.88 3.84 -16.36
CA ALA A 45 -9.30 3.78 -16.02
C ALA A 45 -9.56 3.02 -14.70
N LEU A 46 -8.89 1.89 -14.49
CA LEU A 46 -8.96 1.11 -13.26
C LEU A 46 -8.37 1.87 -12.06
N THR A 47 -7.33 2.68 -12.27
CA THR A 47 -6.77 3.54 -11.22
C THR A 47 -7.80 4.60 -10.80
N ALA A 48 -8.46 5.24 -11.77
CA ALA A 48 -9.52 6.22 -11.48
C ALA A 48 -10.72 5.57 -10.77
N LEU A 49 -11.21 4.44 -11.27
CA LEU A 49 -12.29 3.69 -10.64
C LEU A 49 -11.91 3.25 -9.22
N GLY A 50 -10.69 2.74 -9.04
CA GLY A 50 -10.18 2.32 -7.73
C GLY A 50 -10.00 3.48 -6.74
N ALA A 51 -9.80 4.71 -7.22
CA ALA A 51 -9.80 5.91 -6.38
C ALA A 51 -11.22 6.28 -5.94
N VAL A 52 -12.20 6.26 -6.88
CA VAL A 52 -13.62 6.52 -6.56
C VAL A 52 -14.17 5.49 -5.58
N LEU A 53 -13.94 4.20 -5.84
CA LEU A 53 -14.41 3.11 -4.97
C LEU A 53 -13.72 3.15 -3.60
N GLY A 54 -12.43 3.48 -3.54
CA GLY A 54 -11.73 3.65 -2.26
C GLY A 54 -12.26 4.83 -1.45
N HIS A 55 -12.59 5.95 -2.11
CA HIS A 55 -13.18 7.11 -1.43
C HIS A 55 -14.59 6.81 -0.94
N TYR A 56 -15.37 6.06 -1.73
CA TYR A 56 -16.69 5.59 -1.31
C TYR A 56 -16.59 4.69 -0.08
N ASP A 57 -15.68 3.71 -0.08
CA ASP A 57 -15.46 2.79 1.03
C ASP A 57 -15.04 3.52 2.31
N HIS A 58 -14.07 4.45 2.18
CA HIS A 58 -13.61 5.28 3.28
C HIS A 58 -14.75 6.09 3.90
N ASN A 59 -15.51 6.82 3.08
CA ASN A 59 -16.60 7.66 3.59
C ASN A 59 -17.76 6.84 4.16
N LYS A 60 -18.01 5.64 3.63
CA LYS A 60 -19.15 4.83 4.03
C LYS A 60 -18.90 4.02 5.30
N TYR A 61 -17.72 3.40 5.44
CA TYR A 61 -17.46 2.47 6.52
C TYR A 61 -16.41 2.99 7.50
N LEU A 62 -15.33 3.63 7.01
CA LEU A 62 -14.15 3.92 7.84
C LEU A 62 -14.20 5.30 8.49
N ALA A 63 -14.83 6.29 7.86
CA ALA A 63 -14.97 7.63 8.41
C ALA A 63 -15.79 7.58 9.71
N GLU A 64 -16.91 6.86 9.70
CA GLU A 64 -17.73 6.63 10.87
C GLU A 64 -16.97 5.86 11.97
N LEU A 65 -16.30 4.76 11.58
CA LEU A 65 -15.45 3.98 12.48
C LEU A 65 -14.40 4.85 13.21
N SER A 66 -13.73 5.74 12.48
CA SER A 66 -12.68 6.60 13.03
C SER A 66 -13.18 7.59 14.08
N ILE A 67 -14.47 7.99 13.99
CA ILE A 67 -15.09 8.86 14.98
C ILE A 67 -15.36 8.05 16.25
N TYR A 68 -15.94 6.85 16.11
CA TYR A 68 -16.19 5.96 17.26
C TYR A 68 -14.91 5.53 17.97
N GLU A 69 -13.80 5.31 17.26
CA GLU A 69 -12.50 4.96 17.87
C GLU A 69 -11.87 6.10 18.66
N ARG A 70 -12.12 7.35 18.26
CA ARG A 70 -11.54 8.55 18.90
C ARG A 70 -12.41 9.09 20.02
N SER A 71 -13.68 8.74 20.03
CA SER A 71 -14.63 9.18 21.04
C SER A 71 -14.47 8.38 22.35
N PRO A 72 -14.66 9.03 23.52
CA PRO A 72 -14.56 8.37 24.82
C PRO A 72 -15.64 7.30 25.01
N SER A 73 -15.29 6.29 25.81
CA SER A 73 -16.24 5.31 26.36
C SER A 73 -16.49 5.60 27.84
N PHE A 74 -17.75 5.66 28.25
CA PHE A 74 -18.13 5.85 29.65
C PHE A 74 -18.69 4.57 30.25
N HIS A 75 -18.36 4.32 31.52
CA HIS A 75 -18.78 3.14 32.27
C HIS A 75 -19.60 3.54 33.50
N ASP A 76 -20.49 2.63 33.92
CA ASP A 76 -21.39 2.79 35.07
C ASP A 76 -22.28 4.05 34.99
N VAL A 77 -22.79 4.33 33.79
CA VAL A 77 -23.64 5.50 33.54
C VAL A 77 -25.04 5.26 34.10
N LEU A 78 -25.56 6.22 34.87
CA LEU A 78 -26.94 6.19 35.38
C LEU A 78 -27.88 6.91 34.39
N PRO A 79 -29.05 6.35 34.06
CA PRO A 79 -29.99 6.98 33.12
C PRO A 79 -30.51 8.36 33.55
N GLY A 80 -30.45 8.66 34.86
CA GLY A 80 -30.89 9.94 35.41
C GLY A 80 -29.86 11.07 35.37
N ILE A 81 -28.62 10.83 34.90
CA ILE A 81 -27.65 11.92 34.73
C ILE A 81 -28.05 12.82 33.56
N ASP A 82 -27.52 14.05 33.55
CA ASP A 82 -27.67 14.94 32.41
C ASP A 82 -27.00 14.34 31.16
N PRO A 83 -27.75 14.07 30.07
CA PRO A 83 -27.18 13.56 28.81
C PRO A 83 -26.09 14.47 28.25
N GLY A 84 -26.19 15.79 28.48
CA GLY A 84 -25.17 16.74 28.02
C GLY A 84 -23.76 16.45 28.55
N ALA A 85 -23.64 15.76 29.70
CA ALA A 85 -22.36 15.41 30.30
C ALA A 85 -21.62 14.25 29.60
N VAL A 86 -22.33 13.47 28.77
CA VAL A 86 -21.78 12.30 28.05
C VAL A 86 -22.09 12.37 26.55
N LYS A 87 -22.32 13.57 26.01
CA LYS A 87 -22.70 13.80 24.62
C LYS A 87 -21.62 13.41 23.61
N ASP A 88 -20.36 13.45 24.00
CA ASP A 88 -19.20 13.06 23.17
C ASP A 88 -18.89 11.56 23.23
N ALA A 89 -19.63 10.80 24.03
CA ALA A 89 -19.45 9.36 24.18
C ALA A 89 -19.73 8.63 22.86
N ALA A 90 -18.85 7.70 22.49
CA ALA A 90 -19.14 6.70 21.46
C ALA A 90 -19.86 5.49 22.04
N PHE A 91 -19.46 5.10 23.25
CA PHE A 91 -19.94 3.90 23.92
C PHE A 91 -20.36 4.23 25.34
N LEU A 92 -21.52 3.72 25.72
CA LEU A 92 -22.06 3.83 27.08
C LEU A 92 -22.24 2.43 27.63
N GLU A 93 -21.63 2.16 28.78
CA GLU A 93 -21.96 1.03 29.64
C GLU A 93 -22.73 1.56 30.85
N PHE A 94 -24.02 1.24 30.89
CA PHE A 94 -24.92 1.66 31.95
C PHE A 94 -24.74 0.80 33.20
N SER A 95 -25.22 1.31 34.34
CA SER A 95 -25.24 0.58 35.60
C SER A 95 -26.08 -0.70 35.50
N LYS A 96 -25.80 -1.69 36.34
CA LYS A 96 -26.46 -3.01 36.33
C LYS A 96 -27.98 -2.98 36.58
N SER A 97 -28.50 -1.89 37.16
CA SER A 97 -29.94 -1.71 37.38
C SER A 97 -30.66 -1.13 36.17
N THR A 98 -29.93 -0.71 35.15
CA THR A 98 -30.48 -0.05 33.96
C THR A 98 -31.07 -1.07 32.99
N TYR A 99 -32.26 -0.79 32.47
CA TYR A 99 -32.92 -1.59 31.45
C TYR A 99 -33.67 -0.71 30.45
N VAL A 100 -33.92 -1.26 29.26
CA VAL A 100 -34.80 -0.64 28.27
C VAL A 100 -36.25 -0.97 28.63
N ASP A 101 -37.08 0.04 28.84
CA ASP A 101 -38.50 -0.19 29.09
C ASP A 101 -39.25 -0.48 27.78
N THR A 102 -39.30 -1.76 27.45
CA THR A 102 -39.94 -2.27 26.23
C THR A 102 -41.45 -2.01 26.18
N SER A 103 -42.10 -1.71 27.32
CA SER A 103 -43.54 -1.42 27.37
C SER A 103 -43.88 -0.02 26.86
N ARG A 104 -42.94 0.92 27.01
CA ARG A 104 -43.03 2.32 26.55
C ARG A 104 -42.32 2.55 25.20
N GLY A 105 -42.23 1.50 24.38
CA GLY A 105 -41.74 1.61 23.01
C GLY A 105 -42.71 2.36 22.09
N LEU A 106 -42.20 3.16 21.16
CA LEU A 106 -43.00 3.84 20.14
C LEU A 106 -42.34 3.75 18.76
N GLY A 107 -43.17 3.56 17.72
CA GLY A 107 -42.74 3.50 16.33
C GLY A 107 -43.30 4.66 15.50
N TYR A 108 -42.41 5.52 14.99
CA TYR A 108 -42.73 6.58 14.04
C TYR A 108 -42.58 6.07 12.61
N GLN A 109 -43.60 6.26 11.76
CA GLN A 109 -43.61 5.73 10.40
C GLN A 109 -43.29 6.82 9.37
N ASP A 110 -42.13 6.75 8.74
CA ASP A 110 -41.76 7.60 7.60
C ASP A 110 -40.79 6.83 6.67
N GLY A 111 -41.34 6.22 5.62
CA GLY A 111 -40.68 5.16 4.86
C GLY A 111 -40.52 3.90 5.71
N ASN A 112 -39.46 3.86 6.52
CA ASN A 112 -39.22 2.82 7.52
C ASN A 112 -39.94 3.15 8.84
N ARG A 113 -40.07 2.17 9.74
CA ARG A 113 -40.54 2.41 11.11
C ARG A 113 -39.36 2.71 12.03
N TRP A 114 -39.28 3.93 12.52
CA TRP A 114 -38.28 4.40 13.46
C TRP A 114 -38.75 4.11 14.88
N CYS A 115 -37.99 3.29 15.59
CA CYS A 115 -38.35 2.73 16.88
C CYS A 115 -37.54 3.38 17.99
N VAL A 116 -38.23 3.77 19.06
CA VAL A 116 -37.61 4.34 20.26
C VAL A 116 -38.19 3.73 21.53
N ALA A 117 -37.38 3.57 22.57
CA ALA A 117 -37.83 3.18 23.91
C ALA A 117 -36.96 3.84 24.99
N PRO A 118 -37.53 4.21 26.15
CA PRO A 118 -36.78 4.89 27.19
C PRO A 118 -35.83 3.92 27.92
N ILE A 119 -34.61 4.36 28.20
CA ILE A 119 -33.63 3.64 29.02
C ILE A 119 -33.75 4.19 30.45
N VAL A 120 -34.03 3.32 31.42
CA VAL A 120 -34.36 3.72 32.80
C VAL A 120 -33.76 2.75 33.82
N ASP A 121 -33.62 3.19 35.07
CA ASP A 121 -33.23 2.35 36.22
C ASP A 121 -34.35 2.27 37.29
N GLY A 122 -35.52 2.82 36.99
CA GLY A 122 -36.67 2.92 37.88
C GLY A 122 -37.74 3.87 37.33
N PRO A 123 -38.76 4.24 38.13
CA PRO A 123 -39.71 5.27 37.78
C PRO A 123 -38.98 6.63 37.66
N GLN A 124 -39.02 7.21 36.47
CA GLN A 124 -38.43 8.52 36.17
C GLN A 124 -39.42 9.34 35.33
N ASP A 125 -39.57 10.60 35.71
CA ASP A 125 -40.45 11.55 34.99
C ASP A 125 -39.73 12.19 33.80
N VAL A 126 -38.40 12.23 33.79
CA VAL A 126 -37.58 12.80 32.72
C VAL A 126 -36.66 11.72 32.19
N VAL A 127 -36.63 11.53 30.87
CA VAL A 127 -35.82 10.50 30.21
C VAL A 127 -34.78 11.13 29.31
N GLY A 128 -33.50 10.95 29.66
CA GLY A 128 -32.37 11.46 28.90
C GLY A 128 -31.83 10.55 27.81
N PHE A 129 -31.95 9.24 28.01
CA PHE A 129 -31.37 8.22 27.13
C PHE A 129 -32.46 7.36 26.49
N TRP A 130 -32.36 7.16 25.18
CA TRP A 130 -33.36 6.44 24.39
C TRP A 130 -32.70 5.33 23.59
N ALA A 131 -33.19 4.11 23.74
CA ALA A 131 -32.83 2.98 22.89
C ALA A 131 -33.50 3.15 21.53
N VAL A 132 -32.75 3.02 20.43
CA VAL A 132 -33.25 3.28 19.08
C VAL A 132 -32.98 2.14 18.11
N GLY A 133 -33.76 2.08 17.02
CA GLY A 133 -33.56 1.16 15.90
C GLY A 133 -34.65 1.30 14.83
N THR A 134 -34.61 0.44 13.80
CA THR A 134 -35.57 0.47 12.69
C THR A 134 -36.31 -0.87 12.54
N ASP A 135 -37.62 -0.81 12.28
CA ASP A 135 -38.51 -1.94 11.97
C ASP A 135 -38.57 -3.06 13.03
N CYS A 136 -38.23 -2.74 14.28
CA CYS A 136 -38.14 -3.67 15.42
C CYS A 136 -39.08 -3.30 16.59
N CYS A 137 -40.16 -2.56 16.32
CA CYS A 137 -41.19 -2.18 17.29
C CYS A 137 -42.58 -2.11 16.66
N ARG A 138 -43.62 -2.02 17.51
CA ARG A 138 -44.98 -1.69 17.07
C ARG A 138 -45.17 -0.18 17.05
N SER A 139 -46.28 0.29 16.48
CA SER A 139 -46.63 1.73 16.50
C SER A 139 -46.73 2.29 17.91
N ARG A 140 -47.18 1.47 18.88
CA ARG A 140 -47.19 1.79 20.32
C ARG A 140 -46.97 0.52 21.13
N GLY A 141 -46.18 0.66 22.18
CA GLY A 141 -45.69 -0.42 23.02
C GLY A 141 -44.79 -1.40 22.26
N PHE A 142 -44.14 -2.29 23.02
CA PHE A 142 -43.31 -3.39 22.52
C PHE A 142 -42.14 -2.93 21.63
N PHE A 143 -40.98 -2.77 22.27
CA PHE A 143 -39.69 -2.53 21.64
C PHE A 143 -38.82 -3.79 21.71
N ALA A 144 -38.23 -4.18 20.57
CA ALA A 144 -37.41 -5.39 20.45
C ALA A 144 -36.13 -5.16 19.61
N CYS A 145 -35.64 -3.93 19.51
CA CYS A 145 -34.41 -3.63 18.79
C CYS A 145 -33.19 -3.99 19.65
N GLY A 146 -32.25 -4.74 19.08
CA GLY A 146 -31.05 -5.21 19.80
C GLY A 146 -31.36 -6.25 20.88
N ASP A 147 -30.39 -6.51 21.75
CA ASP A 147 -30.47 -7.57 22.76
C ASP A 147 -31.16 -7.12 24.07
N VAL A 148 -32.30 -6.44 23.95
CA VAL A 148 -33.08 -5.91 25.09
C VAL A 148 -33.59 -6.97 26.07
N HIS A 149 -33.65 -8.23 25.64
CA HIS A 149 -34.03 -9.36 26.49
C HIS A 149 -32.85 -9.98 27.24
N ASN A 150 -31.62 -9.63 26.88
CA ASN A 150 -30.43 -10.11 27.55
C ASN A 150 -30.13 -9.24 28.77
N THR A 151 -30.51 -9.70 29.95
CA THR A 151 -30.31 -8.99 31.22
C THR A 151 -28.84 -8.87 31.64
N SER A 152 -27.90 -9.44 30.88
CA SER A 152 -26.46 -9.31 31.15
C SER A 152 -25.82 -8.17 30.36
N LEU A 153 -26.53 -7.62 29.36
CA LEU A 153 -26.03 -6.55 28.50
C LEU A 153 -26.69 -5.23 28.88
N HIS A 154 -25.88 -4.31 29.39
CA HIS A 154 -26.28 -2.94 29.75
C HIS A 154 -25.48 -1.90 28.96
N SER A 155 -25.02 -2.27 27.77
CA SER A 155 -24.18 -1.42 26.93
C SER A 155 -24.84 -1.08 25.61
N GLY A 156 -24.42 0.03 25.04
CA GLY A 156 -24.84 0.44 23.72
C GLY A 156 -23.96 1.51 23.11
N ILE A 157 -24.22 1.76 21.83
CA ILE A 157 -23.46 2.71 20.99
C ILE A 157 -24.30 3.96 20.85
N VAL A 158 -23.68 5.11 21.08
CA VAL A 158 -24.35 6.39 20.91
C VAL A 158 -24.46 6.71 19.42
N VAL A 159 -25.64 7.08 18.94
CA VAL A 159 -25.80 7.54 17.56
C VAL A 159 -25.26 8.97 17.46
N LEU A 160 -24.06 9.12 16.90
CA LEU A 160 -23.39 10.40 16.75
C LEU A 160 -23.90 11.18 15.52
N ASP A 161 -24.13 12.48 15.69
CA ASP A 161 -24.39 13.40 14.59
C ASP A 161 -23.09 13.69 13.84
N THR A 162 -22.78 12.83 12.88
CA THR A 162 -21.62 13.02 12.01
C THR A 162 -22.04 13.92 10.85
N GLN A 163 -21.37 15.05 10.64
CA GLN A 163 -21.74 16.09 9.66
C GLN A 163 -21.70 15.65 8.17
N GLN A 164 -21.68 14.36 7.86
CA GLN A 164 -21.45 13.82 6.53
C GLN A 164 -22.48 12.78 6.12
N ARG A 165 -23.68 13.22 5.69
CA ARG A 165 -24.63 12.45 4.85
C ARG A 165 -25.16 11.09 5.38
N THR A 166 -24.58 10.49 6.41
CA THR A 166 -24.88 9.11 6.89
C THR A 166 -25.63 9.05 8.22
N SER A 167 -25.85 10.17 8.89
CA SER A 167 -26.80 10.26 10.02
C SER A 167 -28.15 10.92 9.66
N PRO A 168 -28.81 10.66 8.50
CA PRO A 168 -30.15 11.20 8.25
C PRO A 168 -31.20 10.67 9.25
N ASP A 169 -30.80 9.72 10.10
CA ASP A 169 -31.64 8.98 11.04
C ASP A 169 -32.01 9.80 12.29
N ILE A 170 -31.12 10.70 12.75
CA ILE A 170 -31.30 11.47 13.99
C ILE A 170 -32.60 12.29 13.98
N PRO A 171 -32.93 13.06 12.92
CA PRO A 171 -34.20 13.77 12.84
C PRO A 171 -35.43 12.85 12.97
N PHE A 172 -35.36 11.62 12.48
CA PHE A 172 -36.45 10.65 12.59
C PHE A 172 -36.56 10.07 14.01
N TYR A 173 -35.42 9.79 14.66
CA TYR A 173 -35.41 9.40 16.07
C TYR A 173 -35.89 10.53 16.99
N GLU A 174 -35.53 11.78 16.72
CA GLU A 174 -36.06 12.94 17.44
C GLU A 174 -37.59 13.05 17.31
N ALA A 175 -38.12 12.86 16.10
CA ALA A 175 -39.56 12.88 15.86
C ALA A 175 -40.26 11.75 16.63
N ALA A 176 -39.68 10.54 16.62
CA ALA A 176 -40.18 9.40 17.36
C ALA A 176 -40.14 9.63 18.88
N VAL A 177 -39.05 10.20 19.41
CA VAL A 177 -38.91 10.51 20.84
C VAL A 177 -39.87 11.60 21.29
N LYS A 178 -40.05 12.67 20.51
CA LYS A 178 -41.05 13.71 20.79
C LYS A 178 -42.45 13.12 20.88
N MET A 179 -42.81 12.24 19.94
CA MET A 179 -44.09 11.53 19.96
C MET A 179 -44.23 10.57 21.15
N ALA A 180 -43.16 9.87 21.52
CA ALA A 180 -43.14 8.95 22.67
C ALA A 180 -43.31 9.71 23.99
N ALA A 181 -42.62 10.82 24.16
CA ALA A 181 -42.70 11.67 25.34
C ALA A 181 -44.11 12.22 25.56
N GLU A 182 -44.76 12.71 24.49
CA GLU A 182 -46.15 13.15 24.57
C GLU A 182 -47.12 11.98 24.84
N THR A 183 -46.88 10.81 24.26
CA THR A 183 -47.76 9.64 24.41
C THR A 183 -47.72 9.05 25.82
N TYR A 184 -46.55 9.08 26.47
CA TYR A 184 -46.30 8.45 27.76
C TYR A 184 -46.11 9.45 28.91
N ASP A 185 -46.34 10.74 28.67
CA ASP A 185 -46.20 11.83 29.65
C ASP A 185 -44.79 11.88 30.29
N LEU A 186 -43.77 11.82 29.44
CA LEU A 186 -42.36 11.84 29.84
C LEU A 186 -41.74 13.20 29.52
N GLY A 187 -41.00 13.76 30.46
CA GLY A 187 -40.17 14.94 30.27
C GLY A 187 -38.98 14.63 29.36
N LEU A 188 -38.70 15.56 28.45
CA LEU A 188 -37.55 15.50 27.54
C LEU A 188 -36.53 16.61 27.87
N PRO A 189 -35.23 16.28 27.96
CA PRO A 189 -34.19 17.29 27.99
C PRO A 189 -34.05 17.96 26.62
N ALA A 190 -33.30 19.07 26.57
CA ALA A 190 -33.09 19.84 25.34
C ALA A 190 -32.38 19.01 24.24
N GLU A 191 -31.46 18.13 24.63
CA GLU A 191 -30.70 17.27 23.72
C GLU A 191 -30.68 15.83 24.27
N PRO A 192 -31.64 14.96 23.88
CA PRO A 192 -31.63 13.56 24.28
C PRO A 192 -30.52 12.79 23.57
N ILE A 193 -30.02 11.72 24.19
CA ILE A 193 -29.03 10.81 23.60
C ILE A 193 -29.71 9.56 23.08
N PHE A 194 -29.40 9.19 21.84
CA PHE A 194 -29.88 7.98 21.19
C PHE A 194 -28.83 6.88 21.27
N VAL A 195 -29.25 5.67 21.63
CA VAL A 195 -28.37 4.53 21.88
C VAL A 195 -28.86 3.30 21.12
N ILE A 196 -27.99 2.68 20.33
CA ILE A 196 -28.21 1.34 19.79
C ILE A 196 -27.88 0.33 20.89
N TRP A 197 -28.89 -0.36 21.41
CA TRP A 197 -28.78 -1.21 22.58
C TRP A 197 -28.23 -2.61 22.26
N GLY A 198 -27.44 -3.16 23.17
CA GLY A 198 -27.07 -4.59 23.16
C GLY A 198 -25.82 -4.91 22.35
N THR A 199 -25.01 -3.92 21.99
CA THR A 199 -23.76 -4.10 21.27
C THR A 199 -22.58 -3.73 22.15
N THR A 200 -21.58 -4.63 22.25
CA THR A 200 -20.31 -4.27 22.88
C THR A 200 -19.49 -3.38 21.96
N SER A 201 -18.63 -2.53 22.54
CA SER A 201 -17.80 -1.61 21.76
C SER A 201 -16.91 -2.31 20.73
N LYS A 202 -16.43 -3.51 21.07
CA LYS A 202 -15.55 -4.30 20.21
C LYS A 202 -16.30 -4.97 19.06
N GLU A 203 -17.49 -5.53 19.31
CA GLU A 203 -18.23 -6.28 18.30
C GLU A 203 -18.75 -5.39 17.18
N ALA A 204 -19.27 -4.20 17.52
CA ALA A 204 -19.75 -3.28 16.49
C ALA A 204 -18.63 -2.73 15.62
N LEU A 205 -17.49 -2.36 16.24
CA LEU A 205 -16.29 -1.96 15.52
C LEU A 205 -15.80 -3.06 14.57
N GLN A 206 -15.80 -4.31 15.04
CA GLN A 206 -15.38 -5.47 14.25
C GLN A 206 -16.32 -5.76 13.07
N ASN A 207 -17.63 -5.58 13.23
CA ASN A 207 -18.61 -5.79 12.16
C ASN A 207 -18.48 -4.75 11.04
N GLU A 208 -18.31 -3.49 11.39
CA GLU A 208 -18.11 -2.41 10.41
C GLU A 208 -16.77 -2.56 9.68
N LEU A 209 -15.70 -2.84 10.42
CA LEU A 209 -14.39 -3.13 9.83
C LEU A 209 -14.43 -4.39 8.94
N GLY A 210 -15.17 -5.43 9.36
CA GLY A 210 -15.40 -6.63 8.56
C GLY A 210 -16.09 -6.32 7.23
N SER A 211 -17.09 -5.44 7.24
CA SER A 211 -17.81 -5.01 6.04
C SER A 211 -16.92 -4.23 5.07
N ALA A 212 -16.13 -3.28 5.58
CA ALA A 212 -15.13 -2.56 4.78
C ALA A 212 -14.11 -3.52 4.15
N MET A 213 -13.58 -4.46 4.95
CA MET A 213 -12.62 -5.45 4.49
C MET A 213 -13.21 -6.38 3.41
N ILE A 214 -14.45 -6.84 3.57
CA ILE A 214 -15.15 -7.64 2.55
C ILE A 214 -15.28 -6.85 1.25
N PHE A 215 -15.65 -5.57 1.31
CA PHE A 215 -15.76 -4.72 0.12
C PHE A 215 -14.42 -4.59 -0.61
N VAL A 216 -13.33 -4.32 0.11
CA VAL A 216 -11.97 -4.24 -0.44
C VAL A 216 -11.54 -5.56 -1.07
N VAL A 217 -11.72 -6.68 -0.37
CA VAL A 217 -11.35 -8.01 -0.87
C VAL A 217 -12.15 -8.37 -2.12
N PHE A 218 -13.45 -8.11 -2.13
CA PHE A 218 -14.30 -8.35 -3.30
C PHE A 218 -13.86 -7.51 -4.50
N ALA A 219 -13.58 -6.22 -4.31
CA ALA A 219 -13.13 -5.35 -5.38
C ALA A 219 -11.73 -5.72 -5.91
N LEU A 220 -10.82 -6.16 -5.03
CA LEU A 220 -9.53 -6.73 -5.43
C LEU A 220 -9.71 -7.99 -6.28
N PHE A 221 -10.62 -8.89 -5.86
CA PHE A 221 -10.93 -10.09 -6.61
C PHE A 221 -11.49 -9.77 -8.01
N VAL A 222 -12.42 -8.82 -8.10
CA VAL A 222 -12.95 -8.32 -9.39
C VAL A 222 -11.83 -7.74 -10.26
N ALA A 223 -10.93 -6.93 -9.69
CA ALA A 223 -9.80 -6.36 -10.41
C ALA A 223 -8.82 -7.45 -10.91
N LEU A 224 -8.54 -8.48 -10.10
CA LEU A 224 -7.71 -9.62 -10.50
C LEU A 224 -8.34 -10.44 -11.63
N LEU A 225 -9.67 -10.61 -11.63
CA LEU A 225 -10.40 -11.28 -12.71
C LEU A 225 -10.49 -10.42 -13.98
N ALA A 226 -10.43 -9.09 -13.86
CA ALA A 226 -10.44 -8.19 -15.00
C ALA A 226 -9.20 -8.38 -15.90
N VAL A 227 -8.04 -8.75 -15.32
CA VAL A 227 -6.79 -8.95 -16.07
C VAL A 227 -6.85 -10.12 -17.07
N PRO A 228 -7.16 -11.38 -16.67
CA PRO A 228 -7.23 -12.50 -17.60
C PRO A 228 -8.39 -12.35 -18.59
N THR A 229 -9.54 -11.81 -18.15
CA THR A 229 -10.66 -11.55 -19.06
C THR A 229 -10.27 -10.54 -20.13
N PHE A 230 -9.53 -9.49 -19.76
CA PHE A 230 -8.99 -8.52 -20.71
C PHE A 230 -8.00 -9.15 -21.70
N VAL A 231 -7.09 -10.03 -21.24
CA VAL A 231 -6.16 -10.75 -22.14
C VAL A 231 -6.93 -11.62 -23.14
N VAL A 232 -8.01 -12.29 -22.71
CA VAL A 232 -8.89 -13.07 -23.59
C VAL A 232 -9.56 -12.16 -24.63
N VAL A 233 -10.10 -11.01 -24.21
CA VAL A 233 -10.73 -10.02 -25.11
C VAL A 233 -9.74 -9.50 -26.15
N LEU A 234 -8.51 -9.16 -25.74
CA LEU A 234 -7.45 -8.75 -26.67
C LEU A 234 -7.10 -9.85 -27.67
N SER A 235 -7.04 -11.10 -27.21
CA SER A 235 -6.77 -12.27 -28.05
C SER A 235 -7.88 -12.49 -29.09
N LEU A 236 -9.15 -12.38 -28.69
CA LEU A 236 -10.30 -12.44 -29.60
C LEU A 236 -10.28 -11.29 -30.62
N GLY A 237 -9.77 -10.12 -30.23
CA GLY A 237 -9.59 -8.95 -31.09
C GLY A 237 -8.36 -9.01 -32.01
N ASN A 238 -7.62 -10.12 -32.05
CA ASN A 238 -6.34 -10.25 -32.77
C ASN A 238 -5.26 -9.23 -32.35
N LEU A 239 -5.35 -8.68 -31.14
CA LEU A 239 -4.41 -7.73 -30.55
C LEU A 239 -3.45 -8.46 -29.60
N TRP A 240 -2.57 -9.28 -30.19
CA TRP A 240 -1.56 -10.03 -29.43
C TRP A 240 -0.51 -9.10 -28.82
N LEU A 241 -0.24 -9.27 -27.52
CA LEU A 241 0.80 -8.51 -26.79
C LEU A 241 2.23 -8.87 -27.24
N THR A 242 2.44 -10.06 -27.82
CA THR A 242 3.75 -10.69 -28.03
C THR A 242 4.26 -10.65 -29.49
N LYS A 243 3.74 -9.76 -30.34
CA LYS A 243 3.84 -9.98 -31.81
C LYS A 243 5.22 -9.80 -32.47
N SER A 244 6.29 -9.42 -31.78
CA SER A 244 7.65 -9.42 -32.37
C SER A 244 8.69 -9.06 -31.32
N GLU A 245 9.26 -10.06 -30.66
CA GLU A 245 10.34 -9.83 -29.72
C GLU A 245 11.70 -9.69 -30.44
N PRO A 246 12.45 -8.59 -30.24
CA PRO A 246 13.87 -8.57 -30.54
C PRO A 246 14.58 -9.64 -29.69
N ASP A 247 15.74 -10.16 -30.14
CA ASP A 247 16.46 -11.22 -29.41
C ASP A 247 16.79 -10.88 -27.96
N THR A 248 16.83 -9.59 -27.61
CA THR A 248 16.96 -9.07 -26.25
C THR A 248 15.78 -9.41 -25.33
N ALA A 249 14.56 -9.50 -25.84
CA ALA A 249 13.39 -9.85 -25.01
C ALA A 249 13.41 -11.32 -24.55
N LYS A 250 14.01 -12.21 -25.33
CA LYS A 250 14.22 -13.61 -24.95
C LYS A 250 15.14 -13.76 -23.72
N GLN A 251 15.93 -12.73 -23.41
CA GLN A 251 16.80 -12.68 -22.24
C GLN A 251 16.07 -12.12 -21.00
N MET A 252 14.82 -11.67 -21.13
CA MET A 252 14.06 -11.09 -20.03
C MET A 252 13.32 -12.18 -19.25
N ILE A 253 14.08 -12.97 -18.51
CA ILE A 253 13.56 -14.05 -17.67
C ILE A 253 13.26 -13.53 -16.27
N PHE A 254 12.10 -13.89 -15.72
CA PHE A 254 11.70 -13.55 -14.35
C PHE A 254 11.80 -14.78 -13.45
N GLY A 255 12.15 -14.57 -12.19
CA GLY A 255 11.96 -15.60 -11.17
C GLY A 255 13.08 -16.64 -11.11
N PHE A 256 12.73 -17.86 -10.70
CA PHE A 256 13.70 -18.90 -10.38
C PHE A 256 13.99 -19.75 -11.61
N GLU A 257 15.28 -20.03 -11.81
CA GLU A 257 15.70 -20.98 -12.83
C GLU A 257 16.08 -22.31 -12.15
N LEU A 258 15.42 -23.39 -12.56
CA LEU A 258 15.69 -24.73 -12.03
C LEU A 258 16.90 -25.39 -12.71
N THR A 259 17.24 -24.92 -13.90
CA THR A 259 18.35 -25.42 -14.71
C THR A 259 19.45 -24.37 -14.80
N PRO A 260 20.68 -24.65 -14.37
CA PRO A 260 21.76 -23.67 -14.48
C PRO A 260 22.06 -23.38 -15.96
N GLN A 261 21.88 -22.13 -16.38
CA GLN A 261 22.23 -21.66 -17.71
C GLN A 261 23.46 -20.72 -17.63
N ASN A 262 24.34 -20.81 -18.63
CA ASN A 262 25.45 -19.87 -18.76
C ASN A 262 24.97 -18.61 -19.47
N TYR A 263 25.07 -17.49 -18.77
CA TYR A 263 24.68 -16.18 -19.28
C TYR A 263 25.88 -15.43 -19.86
N SER A 264 25.64 -14.55 -20.83
CA SER A 264 26.69 -13.70 -21.38
C SER A 264 27.13 -12.67 -20.35
N GLN A 265 28.44 -12.40 -20.24
CA GLN A 265 28.98 -11.37 -19.34
C GLN A 265 28.38 -9.98 -19.59
N GLN A 266 28.07 -9.65 -20.86
CA GLN A 266 27.42 -8.39 -21.20
C GLN A 266 26.04 -8.24 -20.55
N LEU A 267 25.22 -9.30 -20.56
CA LEU A 267 23.92 -9.32 -19.88
C LEU A 267 24.07 -9.03 -18.38
N GLN A 268 25.07 -9.64 -17.74
CA GLN A 268 25.31 -9.46 -16.31
C GLN A 268 25.75 -8.03 -15.99
N ARG A 269 26.60 -7.41 -16.83
CA ARG A 269 26.96 -5.99 -16.73
C ARG A 269 25.77 -5.06 -16.94
N ASP A 270 24.90 -5.36 -17.90
CA ASP A 270 23.71 -4.56 -18.17
C ASP A 270 22.71 -4.63 -17.00
N LEU A 271 22.55 -5.79 -16.36
CA LEU A 271 21.74 -5.95 -15.12
C LEU A 271 22.34 -5.15 -13.95
N LEU A 272 23.66 -5.25 -13.79
CA LEU A 272 24.43 -4.57 -12.75
C LEU A 272 24.27 -3.04 -12.82
N ASN A 273 24.40 -2.49 -14.03
CA ASN A 273 24.29 -1.04 -14.29
C ASN A 273 22.83 -0.58 -14.46
N HIS A 274 21.89 -1.46 -14.12
CA HIS A 274 20.45 -1.21 -14.19
C HIS A 274 20.00 -0.65 -15.54
N ARG A 275 20.63 -1.04 -16.64
CA ARG A 275 20.25 -0.55 -17.98
C ARG A 275 18.83 -0.98 -18.32
N SER A 276 18.09 -0.12 -19.00
CA SER A 276 16.77 -0.46 -19.52
C SER A 276 16.94 -1.47 -20.64
N TYR A 277 16.38 -2.65 -20.43
CA TYR A 277 16.28 -3.66 -21.47
C TYR A 277 15.28 -3.19 -22.51
N TRP A 278 15.56 -3.50 -23.78
CA TRP A 278 14.71 -3.10 -24.88
C TRP A 278 13.99 -4.31 -25.47
N SER A 279 12.75 -4.55 -25.03
CA SER A 279 11.84 -5.51 -25.65
C SER A 279 11.04 -4.91 -26.81
N GLY A 280 11.05 -3.59 -26.96
CA GLY A 280 10.22 -2.87 -27.93
C GLY A 280 9.03 -2.14 -27.30
N GLU A 281 8.68 -2.46 -26.06
CA GLU A 281 7.51 -1.93 -25.36
C GLU A 281 7.85 -1.53 -23.92
N VAL A 282 7.51 -0.28 -23.59
CA VAL A 282 7.88 0.37 -22.32
C VAL A 282 7.34 -0.33 -21.08
N ILE A 283 6.13 -0.90 -21.15
CA ILE A 283 5.50 -1.57 -19.99
C ILE A 283 6.30 -2.81 -19.61
N HIS A 284 6.69 -3.61 -20.59
CA HIS A 284 7.44 -4.83 -20.36
C HIS A 284 8.86 -4.53 -19.86
N ASP A 285 9.50 -3.52 -20.45
CA ASP A 285 10.81 -3.02 -20.02
C ASP A 285 10.76 -2.51 -18.57
N TYR A 286 9.70 -1.76 -18.21
CA TYR A 286 9.51 -1.28 -16.84
C TYR A 286 9.25 -2.42 -15.85
N ALA A 287 8.45 -3.41 -16.22
CA ALA A 287 8.18 -4.57 -15.37
C ALA A 287 9.48 -5.34 -15.07
N PHE A 288 10.33 -5.53 -16.08
CA PHE A 288 11.64 -6.15 -15.91
C PHE A 288 12.60 -5.28 -15.09
N HIS A 289 12.62 -3.97 -15.31
CA HIS A 289 13.38 -3.03 -14.50
C HIS A 289 12.96 -3.10 -13.02
N MET A 290 11.65 -3.07 -12.73
CA MET A 290 11.11 -3.21 -11.38
C MET A 290 11.45 -4.57 -10.75
N ALA A 291 11.31 -5.66 -11.49
CA ALA A 291 11.68 -6.99 -11.00
C ALA A 291 13.15 -7.08 -10.57
N ASN A 292 14.05 -6.35 -11.22
CA ASN A 292 15.48 -6.37 -10.90
C ASN A 292 15.90 -5.27 -9.90
N LYS A 293 15.20 -4.14 -9.84
CA LYS A 293 15.60 -2.98 -9.00
C LYS A 293 14.84 -2.87 -7.68
N HIS A 294 13.58 -3.31 -7.65
CA HIS A 294 12.67 -3.06 -6.54
C HIS A 294 13.03 -3.91 -5.32
N LEU A 295 13.10 -3.32 -4.13
CA LEU A 295 13.53 -3.99 -2.91
C LEU A 295 12.64 -5.19 -2.55
N PHE A 296 11.32 -4.97 -2.62
CA PHE A 296 10.33 -5.99 -2.27
C PHE A 296 10.08 -7.04 -3.37
N LEU A 297 10.13 -6.66 -4.65
CA LEU A 297 9.89 -7.59 -5.76
C LEU A 297 11.14 -8.39 -6.14
N GLY A 298 12.32 -7.78 -5.99
CA GLY A 298 13.63 -8.35 -6.34
C GLY A 298 13.89 -9.75 -5.82
N PRO A 299 13.71 -10.03 -4.51
CA PRO A 299 13.93 -11.37 -3.93
C PRO A 299 13.19 -12.50 -4.66
N LEU A 300 12.03 -12.20 -5.25
CA LEU A 300 11.19 -13.18 -5.93
C LEU A 300 11.41 -13.16 -7.44
N LEU A 301 11.36 -11.96 -8.03
CA LEU A 301 11.20 -11.77 -9.47
C LEU A 301 12.47 -11.43 -10.23
N CYS A 302 13.58 -11.11 -9.54
CA CYS A 302 14.80 -10.72 -10.24
C CYS A 302 15.32 -11.82 -11.17
N HIS A 303 16.02 -11.38 -12.20
CA HIS A 303 16.62 -12.26 -13.20
C HIS A 303 17.59 -13.24 -12.53
N PRO A 304 17.62 -14.53 -12.92
CA PRO A 304 18.53 -15.54 -12.34
C PRO A 304 20.02 -15.22 -12.55
N ALA A 305 20.37 -14.55 -13.65
CA ALA A 305 21.73 -14.08 -13.92
C ALA A 305 22.11 -12.77 -13.21
N HIS A 306 21.24 -12.21 -12.38
CA HIS A 306 21.55 -10.96 -11.69
C HIS A 306 22.78 -11.17 -10.78
N PRO A 307 23.78 -10.26 -10.79
CA PRO A 307 24.98 -10.38 -9.94
C PRO A 307 24.64 -10.53 -8.46
N PHE A 308 23.74 -9.69 -7.95
CA PHE A 308 23.16 -9.89 -6.63
C PHE A 308 22.33 -11.16 -6.54
N SER A 309 22.67 -12.00 -5.57
CA SER A 309 21.88 -13.17 -5.26
C SER A 309 20.52 -12.77 -4.67
N LYS A 310 19.51 -13.61 -4.91
CA LYS A 310 18.20 -13.46 -4.25
C LYS A 310 18.30 -13.52 -2.74
N TRP A 311 19.30 -14.24 -2.23
CA TRP A 311 19.52 -14.37 -0.79
C TRP A 311 20.05 -13.08 -0.18
N GLU A 312 21.03 -12.41 -0.80
CA GLU A 312 21.48 -11.08 -0.38
C GLU A 312 20.32 -10.09 -0.33
N ARG A 313 19.50 -10.05 -1.40
CA ARG A 313 18.31 -9.19 -1.44
C ARG A 313 17.32 -9.51 -0.32
N THR A 314 17.16 -10.78 0.03
CA THR A 314 16.30 -11.23 1.13
C THR A 314 16.86 -10.80 2.49
N VAL A 315 18.17 -10.92 2.69
CA VAL A 315 18.85 -10.45 3.91
C VAL A 315 18.71 -8.94 4.07
N VAL A 316 18.94 -8.19 2.99
CA VAL A 316 18.76 -6.73 2.96
C VAL A 316 17.32 -6.33 3.28
N LEU A 317 16.34 -7.03 2.71
CA LEU A 317 14.92 -6.82 3.04
C LEU A 317 14.63 -7.12 4.52
N ALA A 318 15.19 -8.19 5.07
CA ALA A 318 15.04 -8.56 6.48
C ALA A 318 15.68 -7.55 7.44
N ILE A 319 16.69 -6.79 7.00
CA ILE A 319 17.30 -5.67 7.73
C ILE A 319 16.44 -4.40 7.63
N ILE A 320 15.98 -4.06 6.43
CA ILE A 320 15.23 -2.82 6.20
C ILE A 320 13.85 -2.86 6.86
N CYS A 321 13.12 -3.98 6.78
CA CYS A 321 11.76 -4.06 7.31
C CYS A 321 11.67 -3.66 8.81
N PRO A 322 12.51 -4.21 9.71
CA PRO A 322 12.55 -3.77 11.10
C PRO A 322 12.99 -2.31 11.29
N LEU A 323 13.93 -1.81 10.49
CA LEU A 323 14.36 -0.40 10.53
C LEU A 323 13.25 0.58 10.14
N VAL A 324 12.24 0.13 9.39
CA VAL A 324 11.04 0.91 9.11
C VAL A 324 10.04 0.77 10.25
N ILE A 325 9.66 -0.47 10.61
CA ILE A 325 8.54 -0.72 11.53
C ILE A 325 8.85 -0.20 12.94
N PHE A 326 10.01 -0.52 13.51
CA PHE A 326 10.29 -0.23 14.93
C PHE A 326 10.39 1.27 15.24
N PRO A 327 11.11 2.09 14.47
CA PRO A 327 11.16 3.53 14.70
C PRO A 327 9.80 4.20 14.49
N VAL A 328 9.06 3.79 13.46
CA VAL A 328 7.71 4.32 13.20
C VAL A 328 6.77 3.97 14.35
N ALA A 329 6.78 2.71 14.82
CA ALA A 329 5.98 2.29 15.97
C ALA A 329 6.34 3.05 17.26
N ALA A 330 7.64 3.21 17.55
CA ALA A 330 8.08 3.98 18.71
C ALA A 330 7.62 5.45 18.63
N PHE A 331 7.68 6.05 17.43
CA PHE A 331 7.18 7.40 17.21
C PHE A 331 5.66 7.51 17.40
N SER A 332 4.90 6.57 16.83
CA SER A 332 3.44 6.55 16.92
C SER A 332 2.93 6.48 18.36
N VAL A 333 3.64 5.77 19.24
CA VAL A 333 3.30 5.70 20.68
C VAL A 333 3.44 7.06 21.36
N GLN A 334 4.44 7.87 20.98
CA GLN A 334 4.71 9.15 21.62
C GLN A 334 3.88 10.31 21.05
N PHE A 335 3.66 10.32 19.74
CA PHE A 335 3.10 11.46 19.02
C PHE A 335 1.74 11.19 18.37
N GLY A 336 1.21 9.97 18.56
CA GLY A 336 -0.05 9.53 17.96
C GLY A 336 0.14 8.88 16.59
N GLU A 337 -0.91 8.20 16.15
CA GLU A 337 -0.89 7.36 14.95
C GLU A 337 -1.24 8.10 13.66
N THR A 338 -1.69 9.35 13.77
CA THR A 338 -2.07 10.17 12.61
C THR A 338 -1.36 11.50 12.59
N GLY A 339 -1.09 12.01 11.39
CA GLY A 339 -0.52 13.32 11.13
C GLY A 339 0.58 13.31 10.07
N THR A 340 0.75 14.48 9.44
CA THR A 340 1.78 14.73 8.43
C THR A 340 3.19 14.45 8.92
N LEU A 341 3.46 14.66 10.21
CA LEU A 341 4.75 14.40 10.83
C LEU A 341 5.10 12.90 10.81
N ARG A 342 4.12 12.03 11.11
CA ARG A 342 4.28 10.58 10.98
C ARG A 342 4.56 10.21 9.52
N THR A 343 3.83 10.77 8.56
CA THR A 343 4.07 10.50 7.13
C THR A 343 5.49 10.89 6.69
N ILE A 344 5.97 12.07 7.12
CA ILE A 344 7.34 12.52 6.83
C ILE A 344 8.36 11.56 7.44
N LEU A 345 8.14 11.13 8.68
CA LEU A 345 9.05 10.19 9.34
C LEU A 345 9.04 8.82 8.70
N VAL A 346 7.87 8.30 8.33
CA VAL A 346 7.76 7.06 7.55
C VAL A 346 8.53 7.21 6.25
N ALA A 347 8.37 8.33 5.52
CA ALA A 347 9.15 8.58 4.31
C ALA A 347 10.66 8.60 4.60
N VAL A 348 11.11 9.28 5.66
CA VAL A 348 12.53 9.33 6.02
C VAL A 348 13.06 7.94 6.40
N PHE A 349 12.41 7.22 7.30
CA PHE A 349 12.85 5.90 7.77
C PHE A 349 12.68 4.79 6.72
N ALA A 350 11.71 4.90 5.82
CA ALA A 350 11.59 3.98 4.68
C ALA A 350 12.67 4.23 3.63
N THR A 351 13.08 5.49 3.44
CA THR A 351 13.89 5.86 2.28
C THR A 351 15.37 6.01 2.62
N MET A 352 15.72 6.56 3.79
CA MET A 352 17.11 6.82 4.16
C MET A 352 17.91 5.53 4.41
N PRO A 353 17.50 4.59 5.29
CA PRO A 353 18.21 3.34 5.49
C PRO A 353 18.30 2.53 4.19
N ARG A 354 17.20 2.50 3.42
CA ARG A 354 17.16 1.86 2.11
C ARG A 354 18.16 2.47 1.14
N ASN A 355 18.15 3.79 0.94
CA ASN A 355 19.00 4.46 -0.02
C ASN A 355 20.48 4.37 0.40
N LEU A 356 20.78 4.50 1.70
CA LEU A 356 22.13 4.32 2.22
C LEU A 356 22.63 2.90 1.99
N LEU A 357 21.83 1.90 2.34
CA LEU A 357 22.18 0.50 2.18
C LEU A 357 22.30 0.12 0.70
N LYS A 358 21.40 0.64 -0.15
CA LYS A 358 21.43 0.43 -1.60
C LYS A 358 22.62 1.09 -2.27
N LEU A 359 22.94 2.35 -1.94
CA LEU A 359 24.10 3.04 -2.50
C LEU A 359 25.39 2.29 -2.12
N TYR A 360 25.51 1.89 -0.85
CA TYR A 360 26.67 1.15 -0.39
C TYR A 360 26.80 -0.23 -1.03
N LEU A 361 25.70 -1.00 -1.10
CA LEU A 361 25.72 -2.31 -1.73
C LEU A 361 26.01 -2.23 -3.23
N ILE A 362 25.41 -1.26 -3.93
CA ILE A 362 25.69 -1.05 -5.36
C ILE A 362 27.18 -0.74 -5.55
N ASP A 363 27.74 0.20 -4.79
CA ASP A 363 29.15 0.60 -4.91
C ASP A 363 30.10 -0.60 -4.70
N VAL A 364 29.92 -1.34 -3.59
CA VAL A 364 30.79 -2.49 -3.27
C VAL A 364 30.60 -3.64 -4.26
N SER A 365 29.37 -4.00 -4.57
CA SER A 365 29.09 -5.14 -5.45
C SER A 365 29.36 -4.87 -6.92
N GLN A 366 29.31 -3.62 -7.37
CA GLN A 366 29.61 -3.26 -8.76
C GLN A 366 31.08 -3.54 -9.03
N GLU A 367 31.97 -3.07 -8.15
CA GLU A 367 33.40 -3.33 -8.25
C GLU A 367 33.69 -4.85 -8.22
N ASP A 368 32.98 -5.58 -7.35
CA ASP A 368 33.16 -7.03 -7.19
C ASP A 368 32.71 -7.83 -8.40
N ALA A 369 31.49 -7.54 -8.88
CA ALA A 369 30.91 -8.22 -10.03
C ALA A 369 31.70 -7.92 -11.30
N GLU A 370 32.21 -6.71 -11.48
CA GLU A 370 33.08 -6.39 -12.61
C GLU A 370 34.38 -7.20 -12.58
N LEU A 371 35.03 -7.31 -11.41
CA LEU A 371 36.24 -8.12 -11.23
C LEU A 371 36.01 -9.62 -11.46
N GLU A 372 34.85 -10.16 -11.03
CA GLU A 372 34.49 -11.55 -11.29
C GLU A 372 34.24 -11.80 -12.80
N LEU A 373 33.58 -10.85 -13.48
CA LEU A 373 33.28 -10.95 -14.90
C LEU A 373 34.53 -10.87 -15.79
N GLU A 374 35.53 -10.07 -15.41
CA GLU A 374 36.79 -10.01 -16.16
C GLU A 374 37.59 -11.32 -16.10
N GLY A 375 37.25 -12.21 -15.16
CA GLY A 375 37.92 -13.48 -14.94
C GLY A 375 39.28 -13.26 -14.26
N PRO A 376 39.60 -13.95 -13.15
CA PRO A 376 40.85 -13.70 -12.44
C PRO A 376 42.04 -14.15 -13.28
N THR A 377 42.67 -13.21 -13.97
CA THR A 377 43.87 -13.43 -14.80
C THR A 377 45.14 -13.60 -13.96
N ASP A 378 45.11 -13.21 -12.68
CA ASP A 378 46.23 -13.31 -11.75
C ASP A 378 45.78 -13.64 -10.30
N ALA A 379 46.70 -14.16 -9.47
CA ALA A 379 46.50 -14.43 -8.05
C ALA A 379 46.06 -13.17 -7.28
N GLY A 380 46.50 -11.99 -7.72
CA GLY A 380 46.06 -10.70 -7.17
C GLY A 380 44.55 -10.45 -7.34
N ALA A 381 43.96 -10.83 -8.47
CA ALA A 381 42.52 -10.67 -8.71
C ALA A 381 41.67 -11.57 -7.79
N LYS A 382 42.12 -12.82 -7.56
CA LYS A 382 41.46 -13.74 -6.61
C LYS A 382 41.50 -13.23 -5.17
N LEU A 383 42.58 -12.54 -4.78
CA LEU A 383 42.70 -11.93 -3.46
C LEU A 383 41.72 -10.76 -3.31
N LYS A 384 41.60 -9.90 -4.33
CA LYS A 384 40.65 -8.78 -4.34
C LYS A 384 39.20 -9.26 -4.20
N ILE A 385 38.79 -10.26 -4.99
CA ILE A 385 37.43 -10.85 -4.90
C ILE A 385 37.15 -11.36 -3.49
N ARG A 386 38.10 -12.09 -2.87
CA ARG A 386 37.93 -12.57 -1.48
C ARG A 386 37.86 -11.44 -0.46
N GLN A 387 38.69 -10.41 -0.60
CA GLN A 387 38.67 -9.26 0.29
C GLN A 387 37.31 -8.58 0.21
N ALA A 388 36.77 -8.40 -0.99
CA ALA A 388 35.54 -7.71 -1.19
C ALA A 388 34.30 -8.48 -0.69
N GLN A 389 34.23 -9.79 -0.96
CA GLN A 389 33.25 -10.69 -0.31
C GLN A 389 33.34 -10.64 1.22
N THR A 390 34.55 -10.51 1.77
CA THR A 390 34.73 -10.35 3.22
C THR A 390 34.20 -8.99 3.70
N TYR A 391 34.43 -7.91 2.96
CA TYR A 391 33.90 -6.59 3.27
C TYR A 391 32.37 -6.56 3.22
N GLU A 392 31.75 -7.15 2.19
CA GLU A 392 30.30 -7.28 2.08
C GLU A 392 29.72 -8.02 3.29
N PHE A 393 30.29 -9.18 3.63
CA PHE A 393 29.86 -9.97 4.79
C PHE A 393 29.99 -9.21 6.11
N VAL A 394 31.13 -8.54 6.33
CA VAL A 394 31.37 -7.72 7.52
C VAL A 394 30.35 -6.59 7.59
N PHE A 395 30.10 -5.90 6.48
CA PHE A 395 29.15 -4.81 6.42
C PHE A 395 27.72 -5.26 6.73
N LEU A 396 27.23 -6.32 6.08
CA LEU A 396 25.90 -6.87 6.36
C LEU A 396 25.75 -7.33 7.82
N THR A 397 26.82 -7.88 8.40
CA THR A 397 26.87 -8.25 9.81
C THR A 397 26.75 -7.02 10.72
N VAL A 398 27.52 -5.95 10.44
CA VAL A 398 27.45 -4.69 11.20
C VAL A 398 26.06 -4.06 11.07
N ALA A 399 25.50 -3.99 9.86
CA ALA A 399 24.15 -3.46 9.62
C ALA A 399 23.08 -4.26 10.39
N THR A 400 23.21 -5.58 10.43
CA THR A 400 22.30 -6.46 11.20
C THR A 400 22.41 -6.19 12.70
N VAL A 401 23.64 -6.10 13.25
CA VAL A 401 23.86 -5.82 14.68
C VAL A 401 23.29 -4.44 15.07
N LEU A 402 23.53 -3.41 14.25
CA LEU A 402 22.96 -2.07 14.46
C LEU A 402 21.43 -2.09 14.44
N THR A 403 20.85 -2.83 13.48
CA THR A 403 19.39 -2.99 13.36
C THR A 403 18.80 -3.65 14.60
N ILE A 404 19.42 -4.73 15.09
CA ILE A 404 19.01 -5.39 16.33
C ILE A 404 19.08 -4.42 17.51
N GLY A 405 20.16 -3.62 17.62
CA GLY A 405 20.30 -2.60 18.65
C GLY A 405 19.17 -1.56 18.62
N ILE A 406 18.83 -1.05 17.43
CA ILE A 406 17.71 -0.12 17.24
C ILE A 406 16.38 -0.78 17.62
N CYS A 407 16.13 -2.01 17.19
CA CYS A 407 14.90 -2.74 17.52
C CYS A 407 14.75 -2.94 19.04
N ILE A 408 15.84 -3.27 19.74
CA ILE A 408 15.85 -3.40 21.20
C ILE A 408 15.53 -2.05 21.86
N GLY A 409 16.17 -0.97 21.40
CA GLY A 409 15.93 0.38 21.91
C GLY A 409 14.47 0.83 21.73
N CYS A 410 13.93 0.68 20.53
CA CYS A 410 12.51 0.97 20.24
C CYS A 410 11.57 0.10 21.06
N THR A 411 11.88 -1.19 21.24
CA THR A 411 11.06 -2.10 22.06
C THR A 411 11.02 -1.64 23.52
N ALA A 412 12.17 -1.26 24.08
CA ALA A 412 12.26 -0.76 25.45
C ALA A 412 11.46 0.55 25.61
N PHE A 413 11.55 1.44 24.62
CA PHE A 413 10.79 2.69 24.58
C PHE A 413 9.28 2.42 24.55
N ILE A 414 8.80 1.59 23.61
CA ILE A 414 7.37 1.25 23.47
C ILE A 414 6.82 0.68 24.77
N ARG A 415 7.49 -0.33 25.35
CA ARG A 415 7.06 -0.95 26.61
C ARG A 415 7.05 0.01 27.80
N GLY A 416 7.85 1.07 27.76
CA GLY A 416 7.86 2.10 28.79
C GLY A 416 6.68 3.07 28.71
N HIS A 417 6.03 3.18 27.54
CA HIS A 417 5.00 4.20 27.26
C HIS A 417 3.62 3.63 26.96
N THR A 418 3.48 2.32 26.72
CA THR A 418 2.17 1.68 26.51
C THR A 418 2.01 0.39 27.29
N SER A 419 0.78 0.11 27.72
CA SER A 419 0.37 -1.18 28.30
C SER A 419 -0.06 -2.20 27.24
N GLU A 420 -0.12 -1.81 25.96
CA GLU A 420 -0.49 -2.70 24.86
C GLU A 420 0.59 -3.74 24.56
N PRO A 421 0.20 -4.93 24.05
CA PRO A 421 1.18 -5.93 23.61
C PRO A 421 1.96 -5.39 22.41
N LEU A 422 3.29 -5.59 22.42
CA LEU A 422 4.20 -5.12 21.37
C LEU A 422 3.76 -5.53 19.95
N SER A 423 3.21 -6.74 19.79
CA SER A 423 2.73 -7.22 18.49
C SER A 423 1.57 -6.40 17.92
N SER A 424 0.69 -5.88 18.77
CA SER A 424 -0.42 -4.99 18.35
C SER A 424 0.14 -3.68 17.79
N VAL A 425 1.03 -3.04 18.55
CA VAL A 425 1.65 -1.77 18.19
C VAL A 425 2.47 -1.89 16.90
N LEU A 426 3.29 -2.95 16.78
CA LEU A 426 4.05 -3.21 15.57
C LEU A 426 3.13 -3.54 14.38
N GLY A 427 2.08 -4.33 14.61
CA GLY A 427 1.11 -4.71 13.58
C GLY A 427 0.38 -3.50 12.97
N ARG A 428 -0.05 -2.55 13.81
CA ARG A 428 -0.67 -1.28 13.37
C ARG A 428 0.28 -0.43 12.52
N ASN A 429 1.58 -0.50 12.79
CA ASN A 429 2.61 0.27 12.08
C ASN A 429 3.32 -0.50 10.94
N CYS A 430 2.79 -1.68 10.56
CA CYS A 430 3.25 -2.41 9.38
C CYS A 430 2.83 -1.73 8.08
N ASP A 431 1.85 -0.83 8.12
CA ASP A 431 1.47 0.05 7.01
C ASP A 431 2.69 0.76 6.43
N GLY A 432 3.66 1.15 7.27
CA GLY A 432 5.00 1.66 6.94
C GLY A 432 5.72 0.92 5.82
N LEU A 433 5.59 -0.41 5.75
CA LEU A 433 6.16 -1.21 4.66
C LEU A 433 5.40 -1.01 3.34
N GLY A 434 4.09 -0.86 3.40
CA GLY A 434 3.27 -0.46 2.27
C GLY A 434 3.67 0.91 1.73
N PHE A 435 3.99 1.88 2.60
CA PHE A 435 4.57 3.16 2.20
C PHE A 435 5.89 2.97 1.46
N ALA A 436 6.81 2.18 2.03
CA ALA A 436 8.11 1.93 1.43
C ALA A 436 7.99 1.32 0.01
N PHE A 437 7.05 0.40 -0.18
CA PHE A 437 6.73 -0.19 -1.48
C PHE A 437 6.27 0.86 -2.50
N VAL A 438 5.30 1.70 -2.15
CA VAL A 438 4.75 2.72 -3.07
C VAL A 438 5.76 3.82 -3.38
N LEU A 439 6.51 4.27 -2.37
CA LEU A 439 7.52 5.32 -2.52
C LEU A 439 8.65 4.89 -3.46
N GLU A 440 8.98 3.60 -3.52
CA GLU A 440 10.00 3.08 -4.42
C GLU A 440 9.63 3.32 -5.89
N MET A 441 8.39 3.04 -6.28
CA MET A 441 7.89 3.34 -7.64
C MET A 441 7.82 4.84 -7.90
N THR A 442 7.39 5.61 -6.89
CA THR A 442 7.28 7.08 -6.97
C THR A 442 8.65 7.72 -7.20
N PHE A 443 9.69 7.23 -6.52
CA PHE A 443 11.03 7.74 -6.70
C PHE A 443 11.65 7.32 -8.02
N ASP A 444 11.42 6.10 -8.48
CA ASP A 444 11.90 5.68 -9.80
C ASP A 444 11.33 6.54 -10.94
N MET A 445 10.12 7.05 -10.74
CA MET A 445 9.44 7.98 -11.64
C MET A 445 9.96 9.42 -11.59
N LEU A 446 10.33 9.91 -10.40
CA LEU A 446 10.60 11.34 -10.17
C LEU A 446 12.08 11.69 -10.02
N PHE A 447 12.90 10.77 -9.52
CA PHE A 447 14.30 11.09 -9.25
C PHE A 447 15.08 11.25 -10.55
N PRO A 448 15.90 12.31 -10.68
CA PRO A 448 16.77 12.47 -11.82
C PRO A 448 17.83 11.37 -11.82
N TYR A 449 18.06 10.80 -13.00
CA TYR A 449 19.19 9.92 -13.26
C TYR A 449 20.33 10.74 -13.84
N PHE A 450 21.51 10.58 -13.24
CA PHE A 450 22.77 11.13 -13.73
C PHE A 450 23.56 9.97 -14.33
N GLY A 451 23.86 10.03 -15.63
CA GLY A 451 24.59 8.96 -16.32
C GLY A 451 26.02 8.77 -15.81
N GLU A 452 26.56 7.56 -15.95
CA GLU A 452 27.95 7.26 -15.62
C GLU A 452 28.94 7.81 -16.64
N ALA A 453 30.18 8.09 -16.17
CA ALA A 453 31.43 8.52 -16.80
C ALA A 453 31.42 9.07 -18.25
N GLU A 454 30.95 8.31 -19.24
CA GLU A 454 30.98 8.70 -20.66
C GLU A 454 29.79 9.62 -21.05
N TYR A 455 28.75 9.69 -20.20
CA TYR A 455 27.50 10.44 -20.47
C TYR A 455 27.04 11.33 -19.30
N ALA A 456 27.94 11.68 -18.38
CA ALA A 456 27.64 12.41 -17.13
C ALA A 456 26.94 13.79 -17.30
N HIS A 457 26.85 14.33 -18.52
CA HIS A 457 26.30 15.67 -18.78
C HIS A 457 24.80 15.70 -19.10
N GLN A 458 24.13 14.56 -19.26
CA GLN A 458 22.70 14.51 -19.57
C GLN A 458 21.88 14.01 -18.37
N ALA A 459 21.21 14.94 -17.69
CA ALA A 459 20.24 14.60 -16.66
C ALA A 459 18.91 14.21 -17.30
N THR A 460 18.46 12.98 -17.07
CA THR A 460 17.13 12.51 -17.49
C THR A 460 16.22 12.39 -16.28
N LEU A 461 14.97 12.83 -16.40
CA LEU A 461 13.99 12.73 -15.31
C LEU A 461 13.36 11.33 -15.28
N GLY A 462 13.58 10.61 -14.18
CA GLY A 462 12.94 9.34 -13.89
C GLY A 462 13.18 8.23 -14.92
N PHE A 463 12.41 7.15 -14.76
CA PHE A 463 12.46 5.98 -15.64
C PHE A 463 12.18 6.33 -17.11
N PHE A 464 11.09 7.05 -17.40
CA PHE A 464 10.69 7.30 -18.79
C PHE A 464 11.70 8.14 -19.57
N GLY A 465 12.30 9.15 -18.91
CA GLY A 465 13.35 9.96 -19.51
C GLY A 465 14.57 9.12 -19.85
N ARG A 466 15.02 8.31 -18.88
CA ARG A 466 16.13 7.37 -19.05
C ARG A 466 15.86 6.34 -20.16
N TRP A 467 14.69 5.71 -20.13
CA TRP A 467 14.26 4.71 -21.10
C TRP A 467 14.23 5.26 -22.53
N CYS A 468 13.72 6.48 -22.72
CA CYS A 468 13.72 7.13 -24.04
C CYS A 468 15.14 7.32 -24.58
N TRP A 469 16.05 7.75 -23.71
CA TRP A 469 17.44 8.00 -24.06
C TRP A 469 18.18 6.70 -24.39
N GLU A 470 18.14 5.70 -23.51
CA GLU A 470 18.81 4.40 -23.72
C GLU A 470 18.26 3.67 -24.96
N ARG A 471 16.97 3.81 -25.25
CA ARG A 471 16.36 3.33 -26.49
C ARG A 471 16.99 3.96 -27.73
N ASP A 472 17.14 5.27 -27.72
CA ASP A 472 17.62 6.01 -28.89
C ASP A 472 19.11 5.73 -29.13
N ASP A 473 19.89 5.56 -28.06
CA ASP A 473 21.28 5.08 -28.13
C ASP A 473 21.38 3.65 -28.70
N TYR A 474 20.57 2.71 -28.18
CA TYR A 474 20.52 1.34 -28.68
C TYR A 474 20.19 1.29 -30.19
N ARG A 475 19.26 2.13 -30.64
CA ARG A 475 18.90 2.25 -32.07
C ARG A 475 20.05 2.81 -32.90
N ALA A 476 20.73 3.84 -32.41
CA ALA A 476 21.88 4.44 -33.09
C ALA A 476 23.04 3.44 -33.22
N GLY A 477 23.31 2.66 -32.16
CA GLY A 477 24.30 1.58 -32.18
C GLY A 477 23.96 0.48 -33.20
N LYS A 478 22.70 0.03 -33.23
CA LYS A 478 22.25 -0.99 -34.19
C LYS A 478 22.32 -0.51 -35.64
N ALA A 479 21.94 0.74 -35.90
CA ALA A 479 22.07 1.36 -37.21
C ALA A 479 23.54 1.46 -37.66
N SER A 480 24.44 1.82 -36.75
CA SER A 480 25.88 1.89 -37.01
C SER A 480 26.49 0.52 -37.30
N ALA A 481 26.08 -0.52 -36.57
CA ALA A 481 26.52 -1.89 -36.81
C ALA A 481 26.06 -2.42 -38.17
N GLN A 482 24.79 -2.16 -38.55
CA GLN A 482 24.25 -2.50 -39.87
C GLN A 482 24.96 -1.73 -41.00
N ALA A 483 25.27 -0.44 -40.79
CA ALA A 483 26.04 0.34 -41.77
C ALA A 483 27.46 -0.19 -41.95
N ARG A 484 28.10 -0.73 -40.90
CA ARG A 484 29.43 -1.38 -40.99
C ARG A 484 29.38 -2.72 -41.71
N SER A 485 28.34 -3.54 -41.48
CA SER A 485 28.19 -4.83 -42.17
C SER A 485 27.79 -4.69 -43.65
N ALA A 486 27.13 -3.60 -44.01
CA ALA A 486 26.77 -3.27 -45.40
C ALA A 486 27.94 -2.70 -46.22
N ARG A 487 29.07 -2.32 -45.61
CA ARG A 487 30.25 -1.92 -46.38
C ARG A 487 30.85 -3.14 -47.08
N PRO A 488 31.08 -3.10 -48.41
CA PRO A 488 31.74 -4.20 -49.11
C PRO A 488 33.11 -4.45 -48.47
N LYS A 489 33.44 -5.72 -48.22
CA LYS A 489 34.77 -6.11 -47.75
C LYS A 489 35.79 -5.48 -48.72
N PRO A 490 36.84 -4.79 -48.22
CA PRO A 490 37.88 -4.30 -49.10
C PRO A 490 38.41 -5.48 -49.89
N GLU A 491 38.28 -5.42 -51.22
CA GLU A 491 38.91 -6.40 -52.10
C GLU A 491 40.37 -6.48 -51.70
N ALA A 492 40.83 -7.69 -51.40
CA ALA A 492 42.23 -7.94 -51.07
C ALA A 492 43.05 -7.41 -52.24
N VAL A 493 43.67 -6.23 -52.07
CA VAL A 493 44.62 -5.68 -53.03
C VAL A 493 45.70 -6.73 -53.14
N ALA A 494 45.67 -7.46 -54.25
CA ALA A 494 46.65 -8.47 -54.58
C ALA A 494 48.01 -7.77 -54.56
N MET A 495 48.81 -8.02 -53.51
CA MET A 495 50.21 -7.64 -53.49
C MET A 495 50.88 -8.29 -54.71
N GLY A 496 51.04 -7.49 -55.76
CA GLY A 496 51.75 -7.89 -56.96
C GLY A 496 53.14 -8.37 -56.57
N ARG A 497 53.43 -9.64 -56.92
CA ARG A 497 54.78 -10.18 -56.86
C ARG A 497 55.69 -9.28 -57.69
N LEU A 498 56.63 -8.61 -57.04
CA LEU A 498 57.76 -7.96 -57.68
C LEU A 498 58.54 -9.01 -58.49
N PRO A 499 58.86 -8.76 -59.78
CA PRO A 499 59.68 -9.67 -60.54
C PRO A 499 61.14 -9.57 -60.08
N LEU A 500 61.73 -10.73 -59.76
CA LEU A 500 63.17 -10.90 -59.56
C LEU A 500 63.92 -10.51 -60.84
N SER A 501 64.70 -9.43 -60.79
CA SER A 501 65.67 -9.09 -61.84
C SER A 501 66.86 -10.04 -61.74
N ARG A 502 67.11 -10.81 -62.81
CA ARG A 502 68.39 -11.49 -63.04
C ARG A 502 69.46 -10.46 -63.37
N GLY A 503 70.57 -10.49 -62.62
CA GLY A 503 71.86 -9.89 -62.93
C GLY A 503 72.93 -10.89 -62.57
#